data_AF-N1WFT2-F1
#
_entry.id   AF-N1WFT2-F1
#
_cell.length_a   1.000
_cell.length_b   1.000
_cell.length_c   1.000
_cell.angle_alpha   90.00
_cell.angle_beta   90.00
_cell.angle_gamma   90.00
#
_symmetry.space_group_name_H-M   'P 1'
#
loop_
_entity.id
_entity.type
_entity.pdbx_description
1 polymer ?
#
loop_
_entity_poly.entity_id
_entity_poly.type
_entity_poly.pdbx_seq_one_letter_code
_entity_poly.pdbx_strand_id
1 'polypeptide(L)' 'MDKRKYKTGIKISDDIMNSLNIKTHRFHPEWNYSISFQNNDSISG' A
#
# COMPACT_ATOMS: atom_id res chain seq x y z
N MET A 1 -18.30 17.11 5.73
CA MET A 1 -17.42 17.29 4.55
C MET A 1 -16.03 17.61 5.05
N ASP A 2 -15.04 16.81 4.66
CA ASP A 2 -13.64 17.05 5.00
C ASP A 2 -13.12 18.29 4.26
N LYS A 3 -12.49 19.23 4.99
CA LYS A 3 -11.95 20.48 4.45
C LYS A 3 -10.43 20.43 4.23
N ARG A 4 -9.80 19.29 4.46
CA ARG A 4 -8.35 19.13 4.32
C ARG A 4 -7.92 19.24 2.85
N LYS A 5 -6.80 19.92 2.62
CA LYS A 5 -6.13 19.97 1.32
C LYS A 5 -5.00 18.94 1.31
N TYR A 6 -5.12 17.94 0.47
CA TYR A 6 -4.09 16.93 0.30
C TYR A 6 -3.17 17.30 -0.86
N LYS A 7 -1.88 17.06 -0.68
CA LYS A 7 -0.91 17.22 -1.74
C LYS A 7 -1.13 16.12 -2.79
N THR A 8 -1.43 16.52 -4.01
CA THR A 8 -1.68 15.63 -5.16
C THR A 8 -0.53 15.72 -6.16
N GLY A 9 -0.53 14.84 -7.18
CA GLY A 9 0.46 14.85 -8.26
C GLY A 9 1.84 14.31 -7.89
N ILE A 10 1.99 13.70 -6.71
CA ILE A 10 3.22 13.01 -6.32
C ILE A 10 3.25 11.65 -7.02
N LYS A 11 4.19 11.48 -7.96
CA LYS A 11 4.46 10.19 -8.59
C LYS A 11 5.60 9.48 -7.84
N ILE A 12 5.39 8.22 -7.51
CA ILE A 12 6.43 7.30 -7.04
C ILE A 12 6.83 6.36 -8.18
N SER A 13 8.01 5.75 -8.09
CA SER A 13 8.44 4.77 -9.09
C SER A 13 7.65 3.46 -8.98
N ASP A 14 7.62 2.70 -10.07
CA ASP A 14 7.00 1.38 -10.10
C ASP A 14 7.69 0.41 -9.13
N ASP A 15 9.01 0.54 -8.95
CA ASP A 15 9.77 -0.27 -7.98
C ASP A 15 9.29 -0.05 -6.54
N ILE A 16 9.05 1.22 -6.16
CA ILE A 16 8.51 1.54 -4.83
C ILE A 16 7.10 0.98 -4.70
N MET A 17 6.26 1.12 -5.73
CA MET A 17 4.90 0.58 -5.73
C MET A 17 4.90 -0.95 -5.59
N ASN A 18 5.78 -1.65 -6.31
CA ASN A 18 5.94 -3.10 -6.26
C ASN A 18 6.51 -3.59 -4.93
N SER A 19 7.28 -2.75 -4.23
CA SER A 19 7.77 -3.05 -2.90
C SER A 19 6.69 -2.97 -1.81
N LEU A 20 5.50 -2.43 -2.09
CA LEU A 20 4.42 -2.36 -1.09
C LEU A 20 3.81 -3.74 -0.85
N ASN A 21 3.55 -4.07 0.41
CA ASN A 21 2.88 -5.31 0.81
C ASN A 21 1.35 -5.18 0.62
N ILE A 22 0.93 -5.13 -0.64
CA ILE A 22 -0.47 -5.04 -1.06
C ILE A 22 -1.02 -6.45 -1.27
N LYS A 23 -2.11 -6.79 -0.58
CA LYS A 23 -2.85 -8.04 -0.75
C LYS A 23 -4.21 -7.77 -1.34
N THR A 24 -4.47 -8.27 -2.54
CA THR A 24 -5.78 -8.16 -3.20
C THR A 24 -6.77 -9.18 -2.64
N HIS A 25 -8.04 -8.82 -2.61
CA HIS A 25 -9.14 -9.70 -2.17
C HIS A 25 -9.81 -10.37 -3.37
N ARG A 26 -10.46 -11.52 -3.13
CA ARG A 26 -11.15 -12.27 -4.20
C ARG A 26 -12.35 -11.53 -4.81
N PHE A 27 -12.97 -10.64 -4.04
CA PHE A 27 -14.12 -9.85 -4.49
C PHE A 27 -13.65 -8.44 -4.88
N HIS A 28 -13.66 -8.16 -6.18
CA HIS A 28 -13.12 -6.94 -6.81
C HIS A 28 -11.65 -6.66 -6.47
N PRO A 29 -10.71 -7.57 -6.82
CA PRO A 29 -9.27 -7.40 -6.54
C PRO A 29 -8.68 -6.09 -7.08
N GLU A 30 -9.29 -5.51 -8.10
CA GLU A 30 -8.89 -4.24 -8.72
C GLU A 30 -9.03 -3.03 -7.79
N TRP A 31 -9.93 -3.09 -6.81
CA TRP A 31 -10.19 -1.98 -5.87
C TRP A 31 -10.12 -2.42 -4.41
N ASN A 32 -10.31 -3.71 -4.15
CA ASN A 32 -10.36 -4.28 -2.82
C ASN A 32 -9.02 -4.92 -2.47
N TYR A 33 -8.21 -4.17 -1.74
CA TYR A 33 -6.91 -4.62 -1.26
C TYR A 33 -6.66 -4.16 0.17
N SER A 34 -5.73 -4.83 0.83
CA SER A 34 -5.22 -4.46 2.14
C SER A 34 -3.73 -4.18 2.05
N ILE A 35 -3.28 -3.17 2.78
CA ILE A 35 -1.86 -2.83 2.91
C ILE A 35 -1.48 -3.05 4.35
N SER A 36 -0.47 -3.89 4.59
CA SER A 36 0.10 -4.11 5.91
C SER A 36 1.55 -3.63 5.96
N PHE A 37 2.00 -3.21 7.14
CA PHE A 37 3.42 -2.99 7.38
C PHE A 37 4.20 -4.25 7.00
N GLN A 38 5.36 -4.06 6.40
CA GLN A 38 6.32 -5.14 6.27
C GLN A 38 6.92 -5.34 7.65
N ASN A 39 6.40 -6.33 8.37
CA ASN A 39 7.11 -6.84 9.53
C ASN A 39 8.41 -7.47 9.01
N ASN A 40 9.52 -6.77 9.19
CA ASN A 40 10.85 -7.39 9.14
C ASN A 40 11.04 -8.24 10.41
N ASP A 41 10.15 -9.22 10.62
CA ASP A 41 10.32 -10.23 11.67
C ASP A 41 11.34 -11.27 11.16
N SER A 42 12.57 -10.80 10.97
CA SER A 42 13.77 -11.61 10.95
C SER A 42 14.51 -11.37 12.26
N ILE A 43 13.95 -11.88 13.36
CA ILE A 43 14.77 -12.36 14.46
C ILE A 43 14.46 -13.84 14.59
N SER A 44 15.22 -14.63 13.82
CA SER A 44 15.54 -16.00 14.22
C SER A 44 16.51 -15.91 15.39
N GLY A 45 16.23 -16.64 16.47
CA GLY A 45 17.09 -16.75 17.65
C GLY A 45 16.29 -16.91 18.92
#